data_AF-A0A5K1B655-F1
#
_entry.id   AF-A0A5K1B655-F1
#
_cell.length_a   1.000
_cell.length_b   1.000
_cell.length_c   1.000
_cell.angle_alpha   90.00
_cell.angle_beta   90.00
_cell.angle_gamma   90.00
#
_symmetry.space_group_name_H-M   'P 1'
#
loop_
_entity.id
_entity.type
_entity.pdbx_description
1 polymer ?
#
loop_
_entity_poly.entity_id
_entity_poly.type
_entity_poly.pdbx_seq_one_letter_code
_entity_poly.pdbx_strand_id
1 'polypeptide(L)'
;YSTIAWATSVNKGQQLDVDYSLRASTNVGKFFGVLSALGDIAFAYAGHNVVLEIQASLPSTPEKPSKKPMWKGVIFAYIIVALCYFPVALVGYWAFGNSVEDNVLISLSKPAWLIAAANMFVVIHVIGSYQ
;
A
#
# COMPACT_ATOMS: atom_id res chain seq x y z
N TYR A 1 10.48 -0.68 -0.03
CA TYR A 1 9.49 -1.22 -1.00
C TYR A 1 8.77 -0.11 -1.74
N SER A 2 7.94 0.71 -1.08
CA SER A 2 7.19 1.81 -1.73
C SER A 2 8.06 2.75 -2.56
N THR A 3 9.11 3.34 -1.98
CA THR A 3 10.00 4.26 -2.70
C THR A 3 10.65 3.64 -3.93
N ILE A 4 11.09 2.38 -3.82
CA ILE A 4 11.68 1.64 -4.93
C ILE A 4 10.61 1.43 -6.02
N ALA A 5 9.39 1.02 -5.65
CA ALA A 5 8.31 0.77 -6.59
C ALA A 5 7.93 2.02 -7.39
N TRP A 6 7.62 3.14 -6.73
CA TRP A 6 7.21 4.34 -7.49
C TRP A 6 8.38 4.99 -8.23
N ALA A 7 9.58 5.05 -7.65
CA ALA A 7 10.73 5.66 -8.32
C ALA A 7 11.17 4.88 -9.56
N THR A 8 11.11 3.55 -9.50
CA THR A 8 11.42 2.72 -10.68
C THR A 8 10.32 2.78 -11.73
N SER A 9 9.04 2.91 -11.34
CA SER A 9 7.95 3.21 -12.29
C SER A 9 8.13 4.56 -12.99
N VAL A 10 8.55 5.61 -12.27
CA VAL A 10 8.92 6.90 -12.89
C VAL A 10 10.07 6.71 -13.89
N ASN A 11 11.11 5.99 -13.49
CA ASN A 11 12.28 5.76 -14.35
C ASN A 11 11.94 4.97 -15.62
N LYS A 12 11.05 3.98 -15.50
CA LYS A 12 10.60 3.19 -16.64
C LYS A 12 9.68 3.98 -17.59
N GLY A 13 8.99 4.99 -17.05
CA GLY A 13 8.09 5.85 -17.79
C GLY A 13 6.80 5.15 -18.22
N GLN A 14 5.93 5.90 -18.89
CA GLN A 14 4.71 5.37 -19.48
C GLN A 14 5.06 4.34 -20.56
N GLN A 15 4.47 3.14 -20.49
CA GLN A 15 4.64 2.13 -21.55
C GLN A 15 3.99 2.60 -22.87
N LEU A 16 4.42 2.02 -23.99
CA LEU A 16 3.72 2.23 -25.27
C LEU A 16 2.35 1.55 -25.20
N ASP A 17 1.31 2.24 -25.68
CA ASP A 17 -0.08 1.75 -25.71
C ASP A 17 -0.71 1.43 -24.34
N VAL A 18 -0.46 2.25 -23.31
CA VAL A 18 -1.11 2.07 -22.00
C VAL A 18 -2.62 2.28 -22.09
N ASP A 19 -3.36 1.24 -21.73
CA ASP A 19 -4.81 1.28 -21.58
C ASP A 19 -5.21 1.58 -20.12
N TYR A 20 -6.11 2.54 -19.93
CA TYR A 20 -6.67 2.93 -18.63
C TYR A 20 -8.14 2.50 -18.46
N SER A 21 -8.64 1.68 -19.39
CA SER A 21 -9.98 1.10 -19.30
C SER A 21 -10.06 0.08 -18.16
N LEU A 22 -11.27 -0.10 -17.62
CA LEU A 22 -11.49 -1.14 -16.61
C LEU A 22 -11.25 -2.53 -17.22
N ARG A 23 -10.46 -3.35 -16.51
CA ARG A 23 -10.15 -4.75 -16.91
C ARG A 23 -11.40 -5.58 -17.20
N ALA A 24 -12.50 -5.34 -16.49
CA ALA A 24 -13.74 -6.07 -16.67
C ALA A 24 -14.57 -5.47 -17.82
N SER A 25 -14.93 -6.31 -18.79
CA SER A 25 -15.78 -5.93 -19.94
C SER A 25 -17.28 -5.89 -19.58
N THR A 26 -17.72 -6.70 -18.60
CA THR A 26 -19.13 -6.79 -18.20
C THR A 26 -19.48 -5.85 -17.05
N ASN A 27 -20.73 -5.36 -17.00
CA ASN A 27 -21.20 -4.51 -15.90
C ASN A 27 -21.12 -5.21 -14.53
N VAL A 28 -21.40 -6.51 -14.50
CA VAL A 28 -21.29 -7.34 -13.28
C VAL A 28 -19.82 -7.43 -12.84
N GLY A 29 -18.90 -7.70 -13.76
CA GLY A 29 -17.47 -7.75 -13.45
C GLY A 29 -16.92 -6.42 -12.94
N LYS A 30 -17.38 -5.29 -13.52
CA LYS A 30 -17.01 -3.95 -13.03
C LYS A 30 -17.51 -3.70 -11.61
N PHE A 31 -18.76 -4.07 -11.32
CA PHE A 31 -19.34 -3.92 -9.98
C PHE A 31 -18.58 -4.73 -8.93
N PHE A 32 -18.34 -6.02 -9.18
CA PHE A 32 -17.57 -6.85 -8.26
C PHE A 32 -16.10 -6.42 -8.18
N GLY A 33 -15.50 -5.93 -9.26
CA GLY A 33 -14.15 -5.36 -9.24
C GLY A 33 -14.03 -4.17 -8.30
N VAL A 34 -15.04 -3.29 -8.24
CA VAL A 34 -15.09 -2.19 -7.26
C VAL A 34 -15.19 -2.74 -5.83
N LEU A 35 -16.02 -3.74 -5.58
CA LEU A 35 -16.14 -4.35 -4.25
C LEU A 35 -14.83 -5.02 -3.81
N SER A 36 -14.13 -5.72 -4.71
CA SER A 36 -12.81 -6.28 -4.45
C SER A 36 -11.80 -5.21 -4.09
N ALA A 37 -11.72 -4.12 -4.88
CA ALA A 37 -10.81 -3.02 -4.60
C ALA A 37 -11.10 -2.35 -3.23
N LEU A 38 -12.38 -2.21 -2.86
CA LEU A 38 -12.76 -1.72 -1.53
C LEU A 38 -12.33 -2.71 -0.43
N GLY A 39 -12.45 -4.01 -0.68
CA GLY A 39 -11.98 -5.07 0.22
C GLY A 39 -10.46 -5.01 0.44
N ASP A 40 -9.69 -4.82 -0.63
CA ASP A 40 -8.23 -4.69 -0.55
C ASP A 40 -7.81 -3.46 0.26
N ILE A 41 -8.48 -2.32 0.06
CA ILE A 41 -8.27 -1.11 0.87
C ILE A 41 -8.62 -1.41 2.33
N ALA A 42 -9.77 -2.00 2.61
CA ALA A 42 -10.19 -2.30 3.98
C ALA A 42 -9.19 -3.24 4.69
N PHE A 43 -8.70 -4.27 3.99
CA PHE A 43 -7.70 -5.19 4.51
C PHE A 43 -6.36 -4.50 4.77
N ALA A 44 -5.92 -3.61 3.89
CA ALA A 44 -4.69 -2.84 4.06
C ALA A 44 -4.70 -1.95 5.33
N TYR A 45 -5.88 -1.60 5.85
CA TYR A 45 -6.04 -0.83 7.09
C TYR A 45 -6.51 -1.67 8.29
N ALA A 46 -6.48 -3.01 8.20
CA ALA A 46 -7.06 -3.90 9.21
C ALA A 46 -6.42 -3.87 10.63
N GLY A 47 -5.42 -3.02 10.87
CA GLY A 47 -4.64 -2.91 12.13
C GLY A 47 -5.34 -2.23 13.31
N HIS A 48 -6.66 -2.03 13.28
CA HIS A 48 -7.42 -1.31 14.31
C HIS A 48 -7.22 -1.84 15.73
N ASN A 49 -6.97 -3.15 15.89
CA ASN A 49 -6.79 -3.78 17.20
C ASN A 49 -5.53 -3.28 17.91
N VAL A 50 -4.48 -2.96 17.15
CA VAL A 50 -3.20 -2.46 17.68
C VAL A 50 -3.33 -1.03 18.21
N VAL A 51 -4.27 -0.24 17.66
CA VAL A 51 -4.55 1.14 18.10
C VAL A 51 -4.95 1.16 19.58
N LEU A 52 -5.78 0.23 20.03
CA LEU A 52 -6.21 0.15 21.43
C LEU A 52 -5.07 -0.26 22.36
N GLU A 53 -4.20 -1.17 21.91
CA GLU A 53 -3.02 -1.62 22.65
C GLU A 53 -1.99 -0.48 22.84
N ILE A 54 -1.68 0.25 21.76
CA ILE A 54 -0.81 1.43 21.81
C ILE A 54 -1.43 2.47 22.76
N GLN A 55 -2.71 2.77 22.63
CA GLN A 55 -3.39 3.74 23.47
C GLN A 55 -3.36 3.35 24.97
N ALA A 56 -3.43 2.06 25.28
CA ALA A 56 -3.37 1.55 26.65
C ALA A 56 -1.97 1.69 27.28
N SER A 57 -0.90 1.64 26.47
CA SER A 57 0.47 1.83 26.94
C SER A 57 0.89 3.29 27.11
N LEU A 58 0.14 4.23 26.52
CA LEU A 58 0.40 5.66 26.66
C LEU A 58 0.05 6.17 28.08
N PRO A 59 0.91 6.98 28.72
CA PRO A 59 0.61 7.57 30.02
C PRO A 59 -0.71 8.35 29.99
N SER A 60 -1.60 8.04 30.92
CA SER A 60 -2.93 8.67 31.02
C SER A 60 -3.22 9.04 32.47
N THR A 61 -3.67 10.27 32.70
CA THR A 61 -4.23 10.71 33.99
C THR A 61 -5.63 11.30 33.76
N PRO A 62 -6.47 11.43 34.80
CA PRO A 62 -7.79 12.07 34.66
C PRO A 62 -7.72 13.47 34.03
N GLU A 63 -6.63 14.19 34.28
CA GLU A 63 -6.37 15.54 33.76
C GLU A 63 -5.75 15.54 32.35
N LYS A 64 -5.02 14.47 31.99
CA LYS A 64 -4.32 14.31 30.70
C LYS A 64 -4.65 12.95 30.08
N PRO A 65 -5.79 12.84 29.37
CA PRO A 65 -6.19 11.57 28.76
C PRO A 65 -5.30 11.20 27.56
N SER A 66 -4.94 9.92 27.46
CA SER A 66 -4.12 9.37 26.36
C SER A 66 -4.71 9.54 24.96
N LYS A 67 -6.01 9.85 24.83
CA LYS A 67 -6.66 10.14 23.54
C LYS A 67 -6.00 11.28 22.75
N LYS A 68 -5.46 12.28 23.44
CA LYS A 68 -4.81 13.45 22.79
C LYS A 68 -3.49 13.05 22.08
N PRO A 69 -2.50 12.44 22.77
CA PRO A 69 -1.30 11.95 22.09
C PRO A 69 -1.62 10.85 21.09
N MET A 70 -2.59 9.97 21.37
CA MET A 70 -3.00 8.91 20.46
C MET A 70 -3.51 9.47 19.12
N TRP A 71 -4.40 10.47 19.15
CA TRP A 71 -4.93 11.09 17.94
C TRP A 71 -3.84 11.74 17.07
N LYS A 72 -2.85 12.39 17.69
CA LYS A 72 -1.69 12.94 16.97
C LYS A 72 -0.85 11.83 16.32
N GLY A 73 -0.62 10.75 17.06
CA GLY A 73 0.10 9.57 16.54
C GLY A 73 -0.62 8.94 15.35
N VAL A 74 -1.94 8.75 15.44
CA VAL A 74 -2.77 8.24 14.35
C VAL A 74 -2.69 9.14 13.13
N ILE A 75 -2.88 10.46 13.27
CA ILE A 75 -2.77 11.39 12.12
C ILE A 75 -1.41 11.26 11.45
N PHE A 76 -0.33 11.29 12.23
CA PHE A 76 1.02 11.20 11.68
C PHE A 76 1.26 9.86 10.98
N ALA A 77 0.81 8.76 11.57
CA ALA A 77 0.88 7.43 10.96
C ALA A 77 0.13 7.37 9.62
N TYR A 78 -1.09 7.89 9.56
CA TYR A 78 -1.88 7.91 8.31
C TYR A 78 -1.27 8.82 7.24
N ILE A 79 -0.60 9.93 7.62
CA ILE A 79 0.17 10.74 6.67
C ILE A 79 1.31 9.92 6.07
N ILE A 80 2.07 9.19 6.88
CA ILE A 80 3.15 8.31 6.40
C ILE A 80 2.59 7.22 5.49
N VAL A 81 1.48 6.57 5.88
CA VAL A 81 0.82 5.55 5.05
C VAL A 81 0.40 6.14 3.70
N ALA A 82 -0.21 7.32 3.69
CA ALA A 82 -0.57 8.04 2.48
C ALA A 82 0.65 8.31 1.58
N LEU A 83 1.77 8.77 2.16
CA LEU A 83 3.02 9.00 1.43
C LEU A 83 3.64 7.71 0.88
N CYS A 84 3.36 6.56 1.50
CA CYS A 84 3.81 5.26 1.01
C CYS A 84 2.90 4.69 -0.08
N TYR A 85 1.58 4.86 0.02
CA TYR A 85 0.62 4.20 -0.88
C TYR A 85 0.26 5.04 -2.10
N PHE A 86 -0.01 6.33 -1.93
CA PHE A 86 -0.46 7.16 -3.06
C PHE A 86 0.57 7.28 -4.18
N PRO A 87 1.87 7.52 -3.92
CA PRO A 87 2.85 7.56 -5.00
C PRO A 87 2.92 6.24 -5.77
N VAL A 88 2.85 5.10 -5.08
CA VAL A 88 2.88 3.78 -5.73
C VAL A 88 1.64 3.57 -6.59
N ALA A 89 0.45 3.86 -6.05
CA ALA A 89 -0.81 3.70 -6.77
C ALA A 89 -0.89 4.64 -7.98
N LEU A 90 -0.60 5.93 -7.80
CA LEU A 90 -0.71 6.95 -8.85
C LEU A 90 0.35 6.76 -9.93
N VAL A 91 1.62 6.61 -9.57
CA VAL A 91 2.71 6.47 -10.54
C VAL A 91 2.69 5.09 -11.19
N GLY A 92 2.42 4.03 -10.42
CA GLY A 92 2.28 2.68 -10.96
C GLY A 92 1.14 2.59 -11.97
N TYR A 93 -0.04 3.12 -11.63
CA TYR A 93 -1.15 3.16 -12.57
C TYR A 93 -0.85 4.06 -13.76
N TRP A 94 -0.23 5.23 -13.58
CA TRP A 94 0.19 6.08 -14.69
C TRP A 94 1.15 5.35 -15.66
N ALA A 95 2.12 4.60 -15.14
CA ALA A 95 3.12 3.91 -15.95
C ALA A 95 2.58 2.68 -16.71
N PHE A 96 1.69 1.91 -16.08
CA PHE A 96 1.25 0.58 -16.58
C PHE A 96 -0.26 0.47 -16.90
N GLY A 97 -1.09 1.41 -16.44
CA GLY A 97 -2.54 1.39 -16.63
C GLY A 97 -3.19 0.11 -16.10
N ASN A 98 -4.11 -0.45 -16.89
CA ASN A 98 -4.80 -1.69 -16.59
C ASN A 98 -3.95 -2.96 -16.77
N SER A 99 -2.66 -2.83 -17.13
CA SER A 99 -1.71 -3.95 -17.16
C SER A 99 -0.91 -4.09 -15.86
N VAL A 100 -1.12 -3.20 -14.88
CA VAL A 100 -0.41 -3.25 -13.58
C VAL A 100 -0.73 -4.53 -12.80
N GLU A 101 0.29 -5.32 -12.51
CA GLU A 101 0.14 -6.50 -11.64
C GLU A 101 -0.08 -6.07 -10.18
N ASP A 102 -0.73 -6.92 -9.38
CA ASP A 102 -0.98 -6.68 -7.95
C ASP A 102 0.32 -6.36 -7.19
N ASN A 103 1.44 -6.93 -7.65
CA ASN A 103 2.77 -6.52 -7.28
C ASN A 103 3.40 -5.67 -8.39
N VAL A 104 3.48 -4.35 -8.16
CA VAL A 104 4.08 -3.38 -9.09
C VAL A 104 5.53 -3.74 -9.47
N LEU A 105 6.31 -4.38 -8.59
CA LEU A 105 7.68 -4.81 -8.92
C LEU A 105 7.73 -5.92 -9.97
N ILE A 106 6.67 -6.72 -10.11
CA ILE A 106 6.56 -7.71 -11.19
C ILE A 106 6.33 -6.99 -12.54
N SER A 107 5.56 -5.89 -12.54
CA SER A 107 5.31 -5.06 -13.73
C SER A 107 6.58 -4.38 -14.28
N LEU A 108 7.62 -4.23 -13.44
CA LEU A 108 8.91 -3.67 -13.83
C LEU A 108 9.76 -4.60 -14.70
N SER A 109 9.60 -5.93 -14.56
CA SER A 109 10.26 -7.00 -15.36
C SER A 109 11.81 -7.02 -15.40
N LYS A 110 12.51 -5.90 -15.14
CA LYS A 110 13.98 -5.75 -15.10
C LYS A 110 14.38 -4.57 -14.19
N PRO A 111 15.57 -4.62 -13.54
CA PRO A 111 16.50 -5.75 -13.49
C PRO A 111 16.09 -6.79 -12.43
N ALA A 112 16.23 -8.08 -12.76
CA ALA A 112 15.74 -9.19 -11.94
C ALA A 112 16.35 -9.26 -10.53
N TRP A 113 17.61 -8.82 -10.35
CA TRP A 113 18.28 -8.82 -9.06
C TRP A 113 17.63 -7.87 -8.04
N LEU A 114 17.10 -6.73 -8.50
CA LEU A 114 16.45 -5.75 -7.62
C LEU A 114 15.10 -6.28 -7.13
N ILE A 115 14.36 -6.94 -8.02
CA ILE A 115 13.09 -7.61 -7.69
C ILE A 115 13.35 -8.75 -6.69
N ALA A 116 14.37 -9.57 -6.93
CA ALA A 116 14.76 -10.64 -6.01
C ALA A 116 15.14 -10.12 -4.62
N ALA A 117 15.95 -9.06 -4.55
CA ALA A 117 16.32 -8.42 -3.28
C ALA A 117 15.10 -7.85 -2.54
N ALA A 118 14.20 -7.16 -3.25
CA ALA A 118 12.97 -6.61 -2.67
C ALA A 118 12.06 -7.72 -2.12
N ASN A 119 11.88 -8.82 -2.87
CA ASN A 119 11.11 -9.98 -2.41
C ASN A 119 11.77 -10.66 -1.21
N MET A 120 13.10 -10.76 -1.18
CA MET A 120 13.83 -11.33 -0.03
C MET A 120 13.60 -10.51 1.24
N PHE A 121 13.63 -9.18 1.15
CA PHE A 121 13.30 -8.32 2.29
C PHE A 121 11.86 -8.50 2.78
N VAL A 122 10.89 -8.70 1.87
CA VAL A 122 9.51 -9.02 2.24
C VAL A 122 9.44 -10.35 2.99
N VAL A 123 10.13 -11.39 2.51
CA VAL A 123 10.17 -12.70 3.20
C VAL A 123 10.78 -12.56 4.59
N ILE A 124 11.92 -11.87 4.73
CA ILE A 124 12.57 -11.63 6.03
C ILE A 124 11.61 -10.89 6.97
N HIS A 125 10.93 -9.85 6.48
CA HIS A 125 9.94 -9.10 7.26
C HIS A 125 8.78 -9.99 7.73
N VAL A 126 8.20 -10.78 6.83
CA VAL A 126 7.05 -11.65 7.14
C VAL A 126 7.43 -12.73 8.16
N ILE A 127 8.58 -13.38 7.98
CA ILE A 127 9.09 -14.37 8.95
C ILE A 127 9.33 -13.71 10.31
N GLY A 128 9.96 -12.53 10.34
CA GLY A 128 10.20 -11.79 11.58
C GLY A 128 8.91 -11.34 12.28
N SER A 129 7.84 -11.09 11.51
CA SER A 129 6.52 -10.73 12.05
C SER A 129 5.67 -11.91 12.51
N TYR A 130 6.09 -13.16 12.25
CA TYR A 130 5.38 -14.38 12.64
C TYR A 130 5.69 -14.82 14.09
N GLN A 131 6.02 -13.88 14.97
CA GLN A 131 6.28 -14.12 16.40
C GLN A 131 5.20 -13.44 17.24
#